data_AF-A0A951KDW1-F1
#
_entry.id   AF-A0A951KDW1-F1
#
_cell.length_a   1.000
_cell.length_b   1.000
_cell.length_c   1.000
_cell.angle_alpha   90.00
_cell.angle_beta   90.00
_cell.angle_gamma   90.00
#
_symmetry.space_group_name_H-M   'P 1'
#
loop_
_entity.id
_entity.type
_entity.pdbx_description
1 polymer ?
#
loop_
_entity_poly.entity_id
_entity_poly.type
_entity_poly.pdbx_seq_one_letter_code
_entity_poly.pdbx_strand_id
1 'polypeptide(L)'
;MRRILARPAAMQAAFYLAGGAWPLIAYRSFELVTGAKREPWLVKMVALITVVIGGVLATDPAGTARQTRLLGVGTAAAYALVDVWYAGIRSRIRPVYLLDAVAEAALVVTWLARRPT
;
A
#
# COMPACT_ATOMS: atom_id res chain seq x y z
N MET A 1 11.37 25.99 -4.43
CA MET A 1 10.38 24.89 -4.53
C MET A 1 10.77 23.61 -3.78
N ARG A 2 11.93 22.98 -4.06
CA ARG A 2 12.31 21.67 -3.46
C ARG A 2 12.23 21.58 -1.92
N ARG A 3 12.78 22.55 -1.19
CA ARG A 3 12.70 22.60 0.29
C ARG A 3 11.29 22.81 0.84
N ILE A 4 10.39 23.41 0.06
CA ILE A 4 9.01 23.70 0.49
C ILE A 4 8.18 22.41 0.46
N LEU A 5 8.44 21.51 -0.50
CA LEU A 5 7.76 20.20 -0.57
C LEU A 5 8.37 19.17 0.39
N ALA A 6 9.65 19.29 0.73
CA ALA A 6 10.35 18.36 1.61
C ALA A 6 9.72 18.25 3.01
N ARG A 7 9.29 19.38 3.60
CA ARG A 7 8.66 19.38 4.93
C ARG A 7 7.27 18.73 4.95
N PRO A 8 6.31 19.13 4.08
CA PRO A 8 5.03 18.43 3.95
C PRO A 8 5.18 16.95 3.60
N ALA A 9 6.08 16.60 2.67
CA ALA A 9 6.32 15.21 2.28
C ALA A 9 6.82 14.37 3.46
N ALA A 10 7.78 14.87 4.24
CA ALA A 10 8.28 14.18 5.42
C ALA A 10 7.19 14.01 6.50
N MET A 11 6.40 15.06 6.77
CA MET A 11 5.30 15.00 7.73
C MET A 11 4.22 13.99 7.30
N GLN A 12 3.81 14.05 6.03
CA GLN A 12 2.80 13.14 5.49
C GLN A 12 3.32 11.70 5.40
N ALA A 13 4.59 11.51 5.06
CA ALA A 13 5.24 10.21 5.09
C ALA A 13 5.19 9.60 6.49
N ALA A 14 5.60 10.35 7.51
CA ALA A 14 5.56 9.90 8.90
C ALA A 14 4.12 9.55 9.33
N PHE A 15 3.16 10.42 9.00
CA PHE A 15 1.75 10.19 9.32
C PHE A 15 1.19 8.93 8.64
N TYR A 16 1.47 8.72 7.35
CA TYR A 16 0.99 7.56 6.60
C TYR A 16 1.69 6.26 6.99
N LEU A 17 2.99 6.29 7.28
CA LEU A 17 3.72 5.12 7.76
C LEU A 17 3.19 4.71 9.14
N ALA A 18 3.05 5.64 10.07
CA ALA A 18 2.53 5.33 11.41
C ALA A 18 1.05 4.89 11.37
N GLY A 19 0.19 5.68 10.72
CA GLY A 19 -1.25 5.42 10.63
C GLY A 19 -1.59 4.16 9.83
N GLY A 20 -0.87 3.92 8.73
CA GLY A 20 -1.03 2.72 7.91
C GLY A 20 -0.46 1.47 8.59
N ALA A 21 0.69 1.55 9.26
CA ALA A 21 1.25 0.40 9.96
C ALA A 21 0.40 -0.05 11.16
N TRP A 22 -0.31 0.88 11.82
CA TRP A 22 -1.07 0.60 13.03
C TRP A 22 -2.11 -0.53 12.90
N PRO A 23 -3.08 -0.51 11.96
CA PRO A 23 -4.02 -1.62 11.78
C PRO A 23 -3.37 -2.91 11.24
N LEU A 24 -2.17 -2.84 10.66
CA LEU A 24 -1.43 -4.03 10.20
C LEU A 24 -0.77 -4.76 11.38
N ILE A 25 -0.18 -4.02 12.31
CA ILE A 25 0.58 -4.55 13.45
C ILE A 25 -0.31 -4.80 14.66
N ALA A 26 -1.20 -3.86 14.98
CA ALA A 26 -2.01 -3.86 16.20
C ALA A 26 -3.48 -3.53 15.91
N TYR A 27 -4.13 -4.36 15.08
CA TYR A 27 -5.51 -4.17 14.64
C TYR A 27 -6.52 -3.93 15.79
N ARG A 28 -6.40 -4.65 16.92
CA ARG A 28 -7.27 -4.44 18.10
C ARG A 28 -7.12 -3.04 18.69
N SER A 29 -5.88 -2.55 18.81
CA SER A 29 -5.61 -1.19 19.30
C SER A 29 -6.20 -0.14 18.35
N PHE A 30 -6.06 -0.37 17.04
CA PHE A 30 -6.66 0.49 16.03
C PHE A 30 -8.19 0.54 16.15
N GLU A 31 -8.86 -0.61 16.30
CA GLU A 31 -10.33 -0.64 16.46
C GLU A 31 -10.80 -0.07 17.79
N LEU A 32 -10.05 -0.23 18.87
CA LEU A 32 -10.37 0.38 20.17
C LEU A 32 -10.45 1.90 20.06
N VAL A 33 -9.58 2.52 19.25
CA VAL A 33 -9.57 3.99 19.07
C VAL A 33 -10.51 4.45 17.97
N THR A 34 -10.61 3.71 16.86
CA THR A 34 -11.37 4.14 15.68
C THR A 34 -12.79 3.57 15.60
N GLY A 35 -13.16 2.69 16.52
CA GLY A 35 -14.40 1.91 16.51
C GLY A 35 -14.32 0.66 15.64
N ALA A 36 -15.21 -0.30 15.93
CA ALA A 36 -15.26 -1.59 15.24
C ALA A 36 -15.51 -1.44 13.73
N LYS A 37 -14.84 -2.27 12.92
CA LYS A 37 -14.97 -2.25 11.46
C LYS A 37 -15.65 -3.52 10.98
N ARG A 38 -16.68 -3.35 10.14
CA ARG A 38 -17.42 -4.47 9.55
C ARG A 38 -16.54 -5.36 8.68
N GLU A 39 -15.63 -4.75 7.93
CA GLU A 39 -14.76 -5.44 6.96
C GLU A 39 -13.27 -5.21 7.31
N PRO A 40 -12.69 -6.01 8.22
CA PRO A 40 -11.29 -5.87 8.63
C PRO A 40 -10.28 -6.01 7.50
N TRP A 41 -10.61 -6.77 6.46
CA TRP A 41 -9.73 -6.97 5.30
C TRP A 41 -9.57 -5.68 4.48
N LEU A 42 -10.65 -4.89 4.35
CA LEU A 42 -10.63 -3.63 3.63
C LEU A 42 -9.79 -2.58 4.35
N VAL A 43 -9.86 -2.55 5.69
CA VAL A 43 -8.99 -1.69 6.52
C VAL A 43 -7.51 -2.02 6.27
N LYS A 44 -7.18 -3.32 6.22
CA LYS A 44 -5.81 -3.77 5.96
C LYS A 44 -5.34 -3.46 4.55
N MET A 45 -6.24 -3.48 3.56
CA MET A 45 -5.95 -2.98 2.22
C MET A 45 -5.58 -1.51 2.22
N VAL A 46 -6.48 -0.68 2.76
CA VAL A 46 -6.26 0.78 2.85
C VAL A 46 -4.96 1.07 3.60
N ALA A 47 -4.68 0.32 4.66
CA ALA A 47 -3.46 0.43 5.43
C ALA A 47 -2.19 0.09 4.62
N LEU A 48 -2.18 -0.99 3.86
CA LEU A 48 -1.05 -1.36 3.00
C LEU A 48 -0.75 -0.30 1.95
N ILE A 49 -1.76 0.16 1.21
CA ILE A 49 -1.57 1.23 0.20
C ILE A 49 -1.13 2.54 0.88
N THR A 50 -1.62 2.84 2.09
CA THR A 50 -1.20 4.02 2.86
C THR A 50 0.29 3.94 3.22
N VAL A 51 0.77 2.78 3.66
CA VAL A 51 2.19 2.54 3.93
C VAL A 51 3.04 2.70 2.67
N VAL A 52 2.57 2.20 1.52
CA VAL A 52 3.26 2.39 0.23
C VAL A 52 3.40 3.88 -0.09
N ILE A 53 2.31 4.65 0.00
CA ILE A 53 2.34 6.09 -0.29
C ILE A 53 3.29 6.81 0.67
N GLY A 54 3.22 6.51 1.98
CA GLY A 54 4.15 7.06 2.96
C GLY A 54 5.61 6.73 2.66
N GLY A 55 5.88 5.50 2.24
CA GLY A 55 7.21 5.06 1.81
C GLY A 55 7.72 5.82 0.58
N VAL A 56 6.87 6.07 -0.42
CA VAL A 56 7.24 6.86 -1.60
C VAL A 56 7.52 8.32 -1.22
N LEU A 57 6.67 8.92 -0.39
CA LEU A 57 6.85 10.31 0.10
C LEU A 57 8.15 10.48 0.91
N ALA A 58 8.59 9.42 1.61
CA ALA A 58 9.84 9.44 2.38
C ALA A 58 11.12 9.43 1.51
N THR A 59 11.02 9.21 0.19
CA THR A 59 12.19 9.01 -0.67
C THR A 59 12.80 10.30 -1.27
N ASP A 60 12.46 11.51 -0.82
CA ASP A 60 13.02 12.77 -1.34
C ASP A 60 14.57 12.79 -1.29
N PRO A 61 15.30 13.08 -2.40
CA PRO A 61 14.86 13.56 -3.72
C PRO A 61 14.91 12.47 -4.80
N ALA A 62 14.28 11.32 -4.57
CA ALA A 62 14.06 10.33 -5.62
C ALA A 62 13.33 11.01 -6.78
N GLY A 63 13.95 11.04 -7.97
CA GLY A 63 13.33 11.61 -9.15
C GLY A 63 11.99 10.94 -9.48
N THR A 64 11.13 11.65 -10.22
CA THR A 64 9.75 11.24 -10.51
C THR A 64 9.66 9.80 -11.03
N ALA A 65 10.55 9.37 -11.93
CA ALA A 65 10.55 8.00 -12.47
C ALA A 65 10.70 6.92 -11.37
N ARG A 66 11.57 7.16 -10.38
CA ARG A 66 11.76 6.24 -9.25
C ARG A 66 10.53 6.21 -8.35
N GLN A 67 9.95 7.37 -8.05
CA GLN A 67 8.75 7.48 -7.23
C GLN A 67 7.54 6.81 -7.90
N THR A 68 7.34 7.03 -9.19
CA THR A 68 6.31 6.37 -9.99
C THR A 68 6.48 4.86 -9.98
N ARG A 69 7.71 4.37 -10.12
CA ARG A 69 7.99 2.93 -10.07
C ARG A 69 7.70 2.33 -8.70
N LEU A 70 8.16 2.98 -7.63
CA LEU A 70 7.90 2.52 -6.25
C LEU A 70 6.41 2.50 -5.94
N LEU A 71 5.67 3.52 -6.39
CA LEU A 71 4.23 3.58 -6.22
C LEU A 71 3.55 2.45 -6.99
N GLY A 72 3.86 2.29 -8.29
CA GLY A 72 3.26 1.27 -9.14
C GLY A 72 3.53 -0.16 -8.67
N VAL A 73 4.78 -0.49 -8.31
CA VAL A 73 5.12 -1.80 -7.74
C VAL A 73 4.45 -2.00 -6.39
N GLY A 74 4.54 -1.00 -5.51
CA GLY A 74 4.04 -1.11 -4.14
C GLY A 74 2.53 -1.28 -4.07
N THR A 75 1.76 -0.52 -4.85
CA THR A 75 0.30 -0.64 -4.89
C THR A 75 -0.12 -1.99 -5.47
N ALA A 76 0.46 -2.39 -6.60
CA ALA A 76 0.11 -3.67 -7.23
C ALA A 76 0.43 -4.86 -6.33
N ALA A 77 1.59 -4.83 -5.65
CA ALA A 77 1.94 -5.84 -4.66
C ALA A 77 0.98 -5.86 -3.46
N ALA A 78 0.50 -4.70 -3.00
CA ALA A 78 -0.47 -4.62 -1.90
C ALA A 78 -1.83 -5.24 -2.27
N TYR A 79 -2.36 -4.94 -3.47
CA TYR A 79 -3.59 -5.56 -3.98
C TYR A 79 -3.44 -7.07 -4.12
N ALA A 80 -2.42 -7.52 -4.85
CA ALA A 80 -2.16 -8.95 -5.05
C ALA A 80 -2.02 -9.71 -3.71
N LEU A 81 -1.31 -9.12 -2.72
CA LEU A 81 -1.15 -9.72 -1.39
C LEU A 81 -2.49 -9.93 -0.69
N VAL A 82 -3.37 -8.93 -0.70
CA VAL A 82 -4.67 -9.04 -0.03
C VAL A 82 -5.59 -9.98 -0.78
N ASP A 83 -5.64 -9.93 -2.10
CA ASP A 83 -6.51 -10.83 -2.86
C ASP A 83 -6.11 -12.29 -2.65
N VAL A 84 -4.82 -12.60 -2.73
CA VAL A 84 -4.31 -13.95 -2.43
C VAL A 84 -4.63 -14.34 -0.98
N TRP A 85 -4.41 -13.45 -0.03
CA TRP A 85 -4.62 -13.75 1.38
C TRP A 85 -6.10 -13.92 1.75
N TYR A 86 -6.96 -13.03 1.28
CA TYR A 86 -8.37 -12.96 1.69
C TYR A 86 -9.32 -13.70 0.76
N ALA A 87 -9.07 -13.77 -0.56
CA ALA A 87 -9.88 -14.57 -1.48
C ALA A 87 -9.40 -16.03 -1.52
N GLY A 88 -8.08 -16.24 -1.52
CA GLY A 88 -7.45 -17.56 -1.56
C GLY A 88 -7.32 -18.19 -0.19
N ILE A 89 -6.28 -17.80 0.56
CA ILE A 89 -5.82 -18.50 1.78
C ILE A 89 -6.88 -18.50 2.89
N ARG A 90 -7.56 -17.37 3.11
CA ARG A 90 -8.57 -17.20 4.17
C ARG A 90 -10.01 -17.45 3.70
N SER A 91 -10.24 -17.48 2.38
CA SER A 91 -11.55 -17.60 1.73
C SER A 91 -12.65 -16.71 2.36
N ARG A 92 -12.31 -15.45 2.65
CA ARG A 92 -13.20 -14.44 3.26
C ARG A 92 -13.93 -13.57 2.24
N ILE A 93 -13.37 -13.39 1.06
CA ILE A 93 -13.98 -12.66 -0.05
C ILE A 93 -14.16 -13.60 -1.26
N ARG A 94 -14.90 -13.15 -2.28
CA ARG A 94 -15.24 -14.00 -3.43
C ARG A 94 -13.97 -14.44 -4.20
N PRO A 95 -13.90 -15.68 -4.70
CA PRO A 95 -12.74 -16.16 -5.45
C PRO A 95 -12.42 -15.36 -6.72
N VAL A 96 -13.38 -14.60 -7.27
CA VAL A 96 -13.17 -13.73 -8.44
C VAL A 96 -12.03 -12.72 -8.23
N TYR A 97 -11.75 -12.33 -6.99
CA TYR A 97 -10.63 -11.44 -6.66
C TYR A 97 -9.25 -12.07 -6.95
N LEU A 98 -9.14 -13.40 -7.10
CA LEU A 98 -7.89 -14.01 -7.54
C LEU A 98 -7.54 -13.67 -9.00
N LEU A 99 -8.53 -13.32 -9.83
CA LEU A 99 -8.26 -12.80 -11.17
C LEU A 99 -7.58 -11.42 -11.10
N ASP A 100 -7.99 -10.61 -10.12
CA ASP A 100 -7.37 -9.32 -9.84
C ASP A 100 -5.92 -9.51 -9.35
N ALA A 101 -5.69 -10.47 -8.44
CA ALA A 101 -4.34 -10.84 -8.01
C ALA A 101 -3.41 -11.21 -9.18
N VAL A 102 -3.93 -11.93 -10.19
CA VAL A 102 -3.17 -12.29 -11.40
C VAL A 102 -2.85 -11.05 -12.24
N ALA A 103 -3.81 -10.15 -12.43
CA ALA A 103 -3.60 -8.89 -13.14
C ALA A 103 -2.55 -8.02 -12.43
N GLU A 104 -2.64 -7.89 -11.10
CA GLU A 104 -1.71 -7.13 -10.28
C GLU A 104 -0.31 -7.74 -10.26
N ALA A 105 -0.19 -9.07 -10.22
CA ALA A 105 1.10 -9.74 -10.38
C ALA A 105 1.75 -9.43 -11.75
N ALA A 106 0.95 -9.41 -12.83
CA ALA A 106 1.44 -9.03 -14.15
C ALA A 106 1.91 -7.56 -14.21
N LEU A 107 1.22 -6.66 -13.51
CA LEU A 107 1.63 -5.25 -13.37
C LEU A 107 2.95 -5.12 -12.61
N VAL A 108 3.12 -5.85 -11.50
CA VAL A 108 4.40 -5.91 -10.75
C VAL A 108 5.53 -6.36 -11.68
N VAL A 109 5.35 -7.47 -12.41
CA VAL A 109 6.35 -7.97 -13.36
C VAL A 109 6.68 -6.91 -14.43
N THR A 110 5.67 -6.23 -14.96
CA THR A 110 5.86 -5.19 -15.99
C THR A 110 6.68 -4.00 -15.47
N TRP A 111 6.40 -3.53 -14.26
CA TRP A 111 7.17 -2.46 -13.61
C TRP A 111 8.61 -2.88 -13.29
N LEU A 112 8.82 -4.15 -12.94
CA LEU A 112 10.16 -4.68 -12.63
C LEU A 112 10.98 -4.92 -13.90
N ALA A 113 10.35 -5.35 -14.99
CA ALA A 113 11.02 -5.59 -16.27
C ALA A 113 11.43 -4.31 -16.99
N ARG A 114 10.64 -3.23 -16.89
CA ARG A 114 10.99 -1.95 -17.53
C ARG A 114 12.02 -1.18 -16.68
N ARG A 115 13.15 -0.83 -17.30
CA ARG A 115 14.13 0.06 -16.67
C ARG A 115 13.54 1.48 -16.65
N PRO A 116 13.73 2.25 -15.55
CA PRO A 116 13.34 3.64 -15.52
C PRO A 116 14.15 4.38 -16.60
N THR A 117 13.45 4.93 -17.60
CA THR A 117 14.01 5.89 -18.56
C THR A 117 14.32 7.21 -17.88
#